data_AF-A0A086B099-F1
#
_entry.id   AF-A0A086B099-F1
#
_cell.length_a   1.000
_cell.length_b   1.000
_cell.length_c   1.000
_cell.angle_alpha   90.00
_cell.angle_beta   90.00
_cell.angle_gamma   90.00
#
_symmetry.space_group_name_H-M   'P 1'
#
loop_
_entity.id
_entity.type
_entity.pdbx_description
1 polymer ?
#
loop_
_entity_poly.entity_id
_entity_poly.type
_entity_poly.pdbx_seq_one_letter_code
_entity_poly.pdbx_strand_id
1 'polypeptide(L)'
;MNLTEEDALAIGLKVMSDINFNYDNNAKIDVKYLERGKYHDFNCWLLSFPYGFEDFDRHIYGNLMIDADTGIVKNDISIRNGSIVIEYNEDKDKYFIIEKRP
;
A
#
# COMPACT_ATOMS: atom_id res chain seq x y z
N MET A 1 -15.22 -11.58 -0.81
CA MET A 1 -15.92 -10.33 -0.44
C MET A 1 -15.41 -9.29 -1.41
N ASN A 2 -16.26 -8.59 -2.18
CA ASN A 2 -15.75 -7.58 -3.11
C ASN A 2 -15.46 -6.31 -2.32
N LEU A 3 -14.18 -6.04 -2.06
CA LEU A 3 -13.73 -4.87 -1.32
C LEU A 3 -14.06 -3.58 -2.09
N THR A 4 -14.60 -2.57 -1.41
CA THR A 4 -14.83 -1.25 -2.04
C THR A 4 -13.56 -0.41 -2.05
N GLU A 5 -13.56 0.69 -2.82
CA GLU A 5 -12.47 1.68 -2.80
C GLU A 5 -12.28 2.28 -1.40
N GLU A 6 -13.39 2.56 -0.70
CA GLU A 6 -13.39 3.11 0.66
C GLU A 6 -12.79 2.12 1.68
N ASP A 7 -13.16 0.84 1.58
CA ASP A 7 -12.60 -0.23 2.41
C ASP A 7 -11.10 -0.39 2.16
N ALA A 8 -10.68 -0.39 0.88
CA ALA A 8 -9.28 -0.50 0.50
C ALA A 8 -8.46 0.66 1.09
N LEU A 9 -8.98 1.89 0.96
CA LEU A 9 -8.36 3.09 1.52
C LEU A 9 -8.24 3.01 3.04
N ALA A 10 -9.29 2.58 3.75
CA ALA A 10 -9.25 2.42 5.19
C ALA A 10 -8.19 1.41 5.65
N ILE A 11 -8.08 0.27 4.96
CA ILE A 11 -7.04 -0.74 5.23
C ILE A 11 -5.65 -0.15 4.95
N GLY A 12 -5.46 0.53 3.82
CA GLY A 12 -4.17 1.14 3.48
C GLY A 12 -3.72 2.20 4.48
N LEU A 13 -4.64 3.06 4.92
CA LEU A 13 -4.38 4.06 5.97
C LEU A 13 -3.98 3.39 7.29
N LYS A 14 -4.65 2.30 7.67
CA LYS A 14 -4.29 1.51 8.85
C LYS A 14 -2.86 0.96 8.72
N VAL A 15 -2.54 0.33 7.59
CA VAL A 15 -1.19 -0.22 7.34
C VAL A 15 -0.13 0.87 7.49
N MET A 16 -0.30 1.99 6.80
CA MET A 16 0.69 3.08 6.81
C MET A 16 0.83 3.72 8.21
N SER A 17 -0.28 3.85 8.95
CA SER A 17 -0.27 4.32 10.34
C SER A 17 0.45 3.34 11.27
N ASP A 18 0.14 2.05 11.19
CA ASP A 18 0.73 1.02 12.06
C ASP A 18 2.25 0.92 11.90
N ILE A 19 2.76 1.04 10.67
CA ILE A 19 4.20 1.00 10.38
C ILE A 19 4.90 2.36 10.48
N ASN A 20 4.17 3.42 10.84
CA ASN A 20 4.65 4.80 10.86
C ASN A 20 5.30 5.24 9.53
N PHE A 21 4.66 4.92 8.40
CA PHE A 21 5.12 5.36 7.09
C PHE A 21 4.90 6.87 6.93
N ASN A 22 5.96 7.61 6.64
CA ASN A 22 5.92 9.07 6.54
C ASN A 22 5.53 9.53 5.13
N TYR A 23 4.25 9.41 4.78
CA TYR A 23 3.67 9.95 3.55
C TYR A 23 3.09 11.36 3.76
N ASP A 24 2.93 12.13 2.68
CA ASP A 24 2.35 13.46 2.68
C ASP A 24 0.82 13.39 2.82
N ASN A 25 0.34 13.67 4.04
CA ASN A 25 -1.09 13.71 4.35
C ASN A 25 -1.85 14.87 3.68
N ASN A 26 -1.15 15.85 3.09
CA ASN A 26 -1.79 16.95 2.35
C ASN A 26 -1.95 16.61 0.87
N ALA A 27 -1.26 15.58 0.39
CA ALA A 27 -1.39 15.10 -0.97
C ALA A 27 -2.46 14.01 -1.07
N LYS A 28 -3.12 13.95 -2.23
CA LYS A 28 -4.14 12.93 -2.50
C LYS A 28 -3.47 11.56 -2.61
N ILE A 29 -4.01 10.57 -1.90
CA ILE A 29 -3.68 9.15 -2.10
C ILE A 29 -4.41 8.69 -3.36
N ASP A 30 -3.68 8.13 -4.32
CA ASP A 30 -4.29 7.56 -5.51
C ASP A 30 -4.73 6.12 -5.22
N VAL A 31 -5.98 5.81 -5.55
CA VAL A 31 -6.56 4.47 -5.39
C VAL A 31 -7.03 3.98 -6.74
N LYS A 32 -6.60 2.78 -7.14
CA LYS A 32 -6.92 2.23 -8.46
C LYS A 32 -7.23 0.74 -8.37
N TYR A 33 -8.34 0.34 -8.95
CA TYR A 33 -8.65 -1.07 -9.16
C TYR A 33 -7.86 -1.62 -10.36
N LEU A 34 -7.23 -2.77 -10.17
CA LEU A 34 -6.51 -3.52 -11.19
C LEU A 34 -7.13 -4.92 -11.29
N GLU A 35 -7.65 -5.24 -12.48
CA GLU A 35 -8.09 -6.59 -12.78
C GLU A 35 -6.89 -7.53 -12.94
N ARG A 36 -7.06 -8.78 -12.49
CA ARG A 36 -6.08 -9.85 -12.69
C ARG A 36 -5.56 -9.85 -14.13
N GLY A 37 -4.26 -10.02 -14.30
CA GLY A 37 -3.64 -9.86 -15.60
C GLY A 37 -2.23 -10.41 -15.68
N LYS A 38 -1.45 -9.87 -16.61
CA LYS A 38 -0.09 -10.37 -16.89
C LYS A 38 0.88 -10.22 -15.70
N TYR A 39 0.63 -9.26 -14.81
CA TYR A 39 1.56 -8.85 -13.76
C TYR A 39 1.14 -9.29 -12.34
N HIS A 40 -0.09 -9.76 -12.17
CA HIS A 40 -0.64 -10.26 -10.91
C HIS A 40 -1.80 -11.21 -11.20
N ASP A 41 -1.90 -12.29 -10.44
CA ASP A 41 -2.85 -13.40 -10.62
C ASP A 41 -4.17 -13.23 -9.85
N PHE A 42 -4.37 -12.08 -9.20
CA PHE A 42 -5.54 -11.72 -8.39
C PHE A 42 -6.03 -10.32 -8.74
N ASN A 43 -7.32 -10.03 -8.52
CA ASN A 43 -7.83 -8.67 -8.63
C ASN A 43 -7.37 -7.87 -7.42
N CYS A 44 -6.97 -6.61 -7.60
CA CYS A 44 -6.43 -5.84 -6.49
C CYS A 44 -6.77 -4.36 -6.53
N TRP A 45 -6.73 -3.75 -5.35
CA TRP A 45 -6.64 -2.31 -5.17
C TRP A 45 -5.18 -1.94 -5.01
N LEU A 46 -4.70 -1.06 -5.88
CA LEU A 46 -3.40 -0.40 -5.78
C LEU A 46 -3.59 0.97 -5.12
N LEU A 47 -2.95 1.17 -3.98
CA LEU A 47 -2.94 2.43 -3.26
C LEU A 47 -1.54 3.04 -3.35
N SER A 48 -1.46 4.30 -3.80
CA SER A 48 -0.20 5.03 -3.97
C SER A 48 -0.13 6.17 -2.97
N PHE A 49 0.75 6.02 -1.97
CA PHE A 49 0.95 7.01 -0.91
C PHE A 49 2.13 7.93 -1.25
N PRO A 50 1.89 9.22 -1.58
CA PRO A 50 2.97 10.15 -1.91
C PRO A 50 3.87 10.39 -0.70
N TYR A 51 5.19 10.20 -0.80
CA TYR A 51 6.12 10.39 0.34
C TYR A 51 7.33 11.27 0.05
N GLY A 52 7.39 11.88 -1.13
CA GLY A 52 8.46 12.79 -1.51
C GLY A 52 8.31 13.27 -2.96
N PHE A 53 9.33 13.96 -3.45
CA PHE A 53 9.38 14.51 -4.80
C PHE A 53 10.71 14.17 -5.47
N GLU A 54 10.67 13.94 -6.78
CA GLU A 54 11.82 13.93 -7.68
C GLU A 54 11.97 15.27 -8.39
N ASP A 55 13.08 15.42 -9.13
CA ASP A 55 13.28 16.54 -10.06
C ASP A 55 12.02 16.76 -10.93
N PHE A 56 11.69 18.03 -11.17
CA PHE A 56 10.49 18.44 -11.91
C PHE A 56 9.15 18.15 -11.20
N ASP A 57 9.11 18.23 -9.86
CA ASP A 57 7.91 18.16 -9.02
C ASP A 57 7.08 16.87 -9.19
N ARG A 58 7.74 15.77 -9.56
CA ARG A 58 7.07 14.46 -9.66
C ARG A 58 7.03 13.79 -8.30
N HIS A 59 5.84 13.50 -7.80
CA HIS A 59 5.69 12.75 -6.55
C HIS A 59 6.27 11.33 -6.69
N ILE A 60 6.95 10.88 -5.64
CA ILE A 60 7.29 9.47 -5.45
C ILE A 60 6.29 8.83 -4.49
N TYR A 61 5.93 7.58 -4.75
CA TYR A 61 4.83 6.90 -4.07
C TYR A 61 5.29 5.58 -3.45
N GLY A 62 4.79 5.31 -2.24
CA GLY A 62 4.80 4.00 -1.62
C GLY A 62 3.55 3.27 -2.07
N ASN A 63 3.74 2.21 -2.84
CA ASN A 63 2.66 1.49 -3.49
C ASN A 63 2.31 0.25 -2.67
N LEU A 64 1.05 0.16 -2.25
CA LEU A 64 0.51 -0.97 -1.50
C LEU A 64 -0.57 -1.65 -2.33
N MET A 65 -0.52 -2.98 -2.43
CA MET A 65 -1.56 -3.78 -3.07
C MET A 65 -2.41 -4.49 -2.03
N ILE A 66 -3.73 -4.47 -2.22
CA ILE A 66 -4.71 -5.17 -1.40
C ILE A 66 -5.52 -6.07 -2.32
N ASP A 67 -5.60 -7.35 -1.98
CA ASP A 67 -6.40 -8.32 -2.71
C ASP A 67 -7.90 -7.96 -2.62
N ALA A 68 -8.54 -7.71 -3.76
CA ALA A 68 -9.90 -7.16 -3.80
C ALA A 68 -10.97 -8.19 -3.42
N ASP A 69 -10.65 -9.48 -3.48
CA ASP A 69 -11.59 -10.57 -3.18
C ASP A 69 -11.50 -11.02 -1.72
N THR A 70 -10.33 -10.87 -1.10
CA THR A 70 -10.04 -11.34 0.27
C THR A 70 -9.78 -10.22 1.27
N GLY A 71 -9.44 -9.02 0.81
CA GLY A 71 -8.99 -7.92 1.66
C GLY A 71 -7.59 -8.10 2.24
N ILE A 72 -6.87 -9.14 1.82
CA ILE A 72 -5.51 -9.41 2.29
C ILE A 72 -4.55 -8.41 1.68
N VAL A 73 -3.84 -7.68 2.53
CA VAL A 73 -2.74 -6.79 2.15
C VAL A 73 -1.58 -7.64 1.65
N LYS A 74 -1.03 -7.32 0.48
CA LYS A 74 0.21 -7.96 0.02
C LYS A 74 1.39 -7.41 0.82
N ASN A 75 2.27 -8.31 1.24
CA ASN A 75 3.32 -8.03 2.22
C ASN A 75 4.42 -7.06 1.74
N ASP A 76 4.38 -6.56 0.51
CA ASP A 76 5.39 -5.65 -0.03
C ASP A 76 4.77 -4.28 -0.31
N ILE A 77 5.39 -3.24 0.25
CA ILE A 77 5.17 -1.85 -0.15
C ILE A 77 6.34 -1.47 -1.05
N SER A 78 6.06 -1.30 -2.33
CA SER A 78 7.07 -0.92 -3.31
C SER A 78 7.30 0.59 -3.29
N ILE A 79 8.54 1.00 -3.03
CA ILE A 79 8.98 2.39 -3.06
C ILE A 79 9.94 2.61 -4.24
N ARG A 80 10.30 3.86 -4.52
CA ARG A 80 11.13 4.19 -5.71
C ARG A 80 12.46 3.44 -5.76
N ASN A 81 13.14 3.36 -4.62
CA ASN A 81 14.46 2.74 -4.47
C ASN A 81 14.36 1.63 -3.43
N GLY A 82 13.55 0.60 -3.74
CA GLY A 82 13.47 -0.60 -2.93
C GLY A 82 12.06 -0.94 -2.46
N SER A 83 11.98 -1.66 -1.35
CA SER A 83 10.69 -2.09 -0.81
C SER A 83 10.69 -2.26 0.70
N ILE A 84 9.49 -2.22 1.28
CA ILE A 84 9.26 -2.47 2.70
C ILE A 84 8.40 -3.72 2.80
N VAL A 85 8.93 -4.76 3.44
CA VAL A 85 8.18 -5.98 3.71
C VAL A 85 7.48 -5.83 5.06
N ILE A 86 6.17 -6.08 5.08
CA ILE A 86 5.30 -5.97 6.25
C ILE A 86 4.62 -7.30 6.56
N GLU A 87 4.18 -7.46 7.80
CA GLU A 87 3.36 -8.57 8.26
C GLU A 87 2.30 -8.08 9.24
N TYR A 88 1.21 -8.86 9.37
CA TYR A 88 0.12 -8.57 10.29
C TYR A 88 0.25 -9.41 11.56
N ASN A 89 0.24 -8.76 12.72
CA ASN A 89 0.19 -9.40 14.02
C ASN A 89 -1.27 -9.46 14.48
N GLU A 90 -1.86 -10.66 14.45
CA GLU A 90 -3.27 -10.88 14.84
C GLU A 90 -3.53 -10.53 16.32
N ASP A 91 -2.62 -10.91 17.23
CA ASP A 91 -2.78 -10.67 18.67
C ASP A 91 -2.85 -9.17 19.03
N LYS A 92 -2.14 -8.34 18.25
CA LYS A 92 -2.06 -6.89 18.45
C LYS A 92 -2.95 -6.09 17.52
N ASP A 93 -3.62 -6.76 16.57
CA ASP A 93 -4.32 -6.15 15.44
C ASP A 93 -3.49 -5.04 14.77
N LYS A 94 -2.23 -5.33 14.42
CA LYS A 94 -1.31 -4.32 13.86
C LYS A 94 -0.37 -4.86 12.79
N TYR A 95 -0.11 -4.03 11.79
CA TYR A 95 0.97 -4.27 10.85
C TYR A 95 2.33 -3.86 11.44
N PHE A 96 3.39 -4.54 11.05
CA PHE A 96 4.76 -4.19 11.42
C PHE A 96 5.72 -4.47 10.27
N ILE A 97 6.87 -3.79 10.27
CA ILE A 97 7.92 -3.96 9.26
C ILE A 97 8.79 -5.16 9.63
N ILE A 98 8.94 -6.10 8.70
CA ILE A 98 9.90 -7.20 8.81
C ILE A 98 11.25 -6.80 8.22
N GLU A 99 11.23 -6.17 7.05
CA GLU A 99 12.45 -5.89 6.27
C GLU A 99 12.31 -4.58 5.49
N LYS A 100 13.43 -3.87 5.30
CA LYS A 100 13.55 -2.76 4.36
C LYS A 100 14.69 -3.07 3.40
N ARG A 101 14.38 -3.14 2.11
CA ARG A 101 15.37 -3.32 1.05
C ARG A 101 15.57 -2.00 0.30
N PRO A 102 16.82 -1.61 -0.01
CA PRO A 102 17.11 -0.50 -0.92
C PRO A 102 16.83 -0.86 -2.38
#